data_AF-A0A6N8BGB8-F1
#
_entry.id   AF-A0A6N8BGB8-F1
#
_cell.length_a   1.000
_cell.length_b   1.000
_cell.length_c   1.000
_cell.angle_alpha   90.00
_cell.angle_beta   90.00
_cell.angle_gamma   90.00
#
_symmetry.space_group_name_H-M   'P 1'
#
loop_
_entity.id
_entity.type
_entity.pdbx_description
1 polymer ?
#
loop_
_entity_poly.entity_id
_entity_poly.type
_entity_poly.pdbx_seq_one_letter_code
_entity_poly.pdbx_strand_id
1 'polypeptide(L)' 'MSNNTEQFSFAANYSGVPLGFEVNHGQTAPEVQYLVRGYGYTLFLAQGEAKTVTSRDKNYRVSHEIGGR' A
#
# COMPACT_ATOMS: atom_id res chain seq x y z
N MET A 1 4.03 4.23 28.29
CA MET A 1 3.93 4.62 26.86
C MET A 1 4.05 3.33 26.06
N SER A 2 2.92 2.73 25.68
CA SER A 2 2.91 1.43 25.00
C SER A 2 2.75 1.67 23.51
N ASN A 3 3.79 1.35 22.73
CA ASN A 3 3.82 1.57 21.29
C ASN A 3 3.00 0.47 20.59
N ASN A 4 1.74 0.79 20.25
CA ASN A 4 0.93 -0.05 19.37
C ASN A 4 1.53 -0.04 17.97
N THR A 5 2.44 -0.98 17.70
CA THR A 5 2.79 -1.36 16.33
C THR A 5 1.72 -2.37 15.92
N GLU A 6 0.75 -1.91 15.13
CA GLU A 6 -0.25 -2.76 14.50
C GLU A 6 0.48 -3.78 13.61
N GLN A 7 0.69 -4.98 14.13
CA GLN A 7 1.29 -6.10 13.42
C GLN A 7 0.30 -6.52 12.34
N PHE A 8 0.51 -6.02 11.12
CA PHE A 8 -0.29 -6.38 9.95
C PHE A 8 -0.10 -7.87 9.67
N SER A 9 -1.02 -8.72 10.12
CA SER A 9 -0.98 -10.16 9.90
C SER A 9 -1.39 -10.45 8.45
N PHE A 10 -0.40 -10.68 7.59
CA PHE A 10 -0.63 -11.12 6.21
C PHE A 10 -0.99 -12.61 6.19
N ALA A 11 -2.20 -12.95 6.62
CA ALA A 11 -2.79 -14.27 6.37
C ALA A 11 -3.14 -14.36 4.87
N ALA A 12 -2.11 -14.66 4.08
CA ALA A 12 -2.19 -14.75 2.63
C ALA A 12 -3.08 -15.92 2.20
N ASN A 13 -4.24 -15.60 1.63
CA ASN A 13 -4.87 -16.48 0.66
C ASN A 13 -4.02 -16.40 -0.63
N TYR A 14 -2.93 -17.18 -0.69
CA TYR A 14 -1.92 -17.21 -1.77
C TYR A 14 -2.47 -17.64 -3.15
N SER A 15 -3.76 -17.94 -3.27
CA SER A 15 -4.32 -18.70 -4.40
C SER A 15 -4.78 -17.86 -5.60
N GLY A 16 -4.76 -16.52 -5.53
CA GLY A 16 -5.41 -15.70 -6.58
C GLY A 16 -4.84 -14.31 -6.83
N VAL A 17 -3.75 -13.91 -6.17
CA VAL A 17 -3.09 -12.63 -6.43
C VAL A 17 -1.76 -12.94 -7.11
N PRO A 18 -1.53 -12.54 -8.37
CA PRO A 18 -0.20 -12.61 -8.96
C PRO A 18 0.70 -11.62 -8.21
N LEU A 19 1.33 -12.10 -7.12
CA LEU A 19 2.40 -11.42 -6.40
C LEU A 19 3.67 -11.47 -7.27
N GLY A 20 3.63 -10.80 -8.42
CA GLY A 20 4.80 -10.62 -9.27
C GLY A 20 5.74 -9.60 -8.63
N PHE A 21 7.04 -9.89 -8.69
CA PHE A 21 8.08 -8.93 -8.32
C PHE A 21 8.52 -8.16 -9.57
N GLU A 22 8.48 -6.83 -9.50
CA GLU A 22 8.98 -5.92 -10.53
C GLU A 22 10.28 -5.30 -10.01
N VAL A 23 11.36 -5.37 -10.80
CA VAL A 23 12.63 -4.70 -10.44
C VAL A 23 12.45 -3.18 -10.47
N ASN A 24 13.03 -2.50 -9.49
CA ASN A 24 13.11 -1.04 -9.51
C ASN A 24 14.14 -0.58 -10.55
N HIS A 25 13.64 -0.01 -11.64
CA HIS A 25 14.38 0.68 -12.70
C HIS A 25 14.37 2.21 -12.53
N GLY A 26 13.96 2.73 -11.36
CA GLY A 26 13.87 4.17 -11.07
C GLY A 26 12.45 4.68 -10.84
N GLN A 27 11.46 3.79 -10.72
CA GLN A 27 10.07 4.14 -10.43
C GLN A 27 9.89 4.69 -9.00
N THR A 28 10.80 4.34 -8.09
CA THR A 28 10.77 4.72 -6.67
C THR A 28 12.19 4.93 -6.14
N ALA A 29 12.33 5.18 -4.83
CA ALA A 29 13.59 5.46 -4.17
C ALA A 29 14.67 4.38 -4.45
N PRO A 30 15.95 4.76 -4.65
CA PRO A 30 17.01 3.83 -5.10
C PRO A 30 17.28 2.65 -4.17
N GLU A 31 16.97 2.78 -2.88
CA GLU A 31 17.12 1.72 -1.88
C GLU A 31 16.12 0.57 -2.06
N VAL A 32 15.03 0.80 -2.78
CA VAL A 32 14.04 -0.23 -3.11
C VAL A 32 14.56 -1.05 -4.28
N GLN A 33 14.63 -2.37 -4.11
CA GLN A 33 15.08 -3.30 -5.14
C GLN A 33 13.91 -3.86 -5.95
N TYR A 34 12.78 -4.10 -5.28
CA TYR A 34 11.60 -4.70 -5.91
C TYR A 34 10.30 -4.03 -5.48
N LEU A 35 9.32 -4.07 -6.38
CA LEU A 35 7.95 -3.65 -6.16
C LEU A 35 7.02 -4.85 -6.32
N VAL A 36 6.00 -4.93 -5.49
CA VAL A 36 4.88 -5.87 -5.66
C VAL A 36 3.59 -5.06 -5.70
N ARG A 37 2.83 -5.21 -6.78
CA ARG A 37 1.59 -4.47 -7.02
C ARG A 37 0.42 -5.40 -6.81
N GLY A 38 -0.46 -5.02 -5.88
CA GLY A 38 -1.73 -5.70 -5.66
C GLY A 38 -2.88 -4.71 -5.79
N TYR A 39 -4.11 -5.24 -5.80
CA TYR A 39 -5.29 -4.39 -5.80
C TYR A 39 -5.35 -3.56 -4.51
N GLY A 40 -5.27 -2.23 -4.63
CA GLY A 40 -5.36 -1.30 -3.49
C GLY A 40 -4.11 -1.22 -2.61
N TYR A 41 -2.99 -1.83 -3.01
CA TYR A 41 -1.71 -1.67 -2.30
C TYR A 41 -0.49 -1.80 -3.22
N THR A 42 0.62 -1.24 -2.75
CA THR A 42 1.95 -1.47 -3.31
C THR A 42 2.92 -1.75 -2.17
N LEU A 43 3.69 -2.83 -2.32
CA LEU A 43 4.75 -3.22 -1.40
C LEU A 43 6.11 -2.89 -2.05
N PHE A 44 6.96 -2.20 -1.30
CA PHE A 44 8.31 -1.83 -1.68
C PHE A 44 9.30 -2.62 -0.82
N LEU A 45 10.24 -3.29 -1.47
CA LEU A 45 11.20 -4.17 -0.82
C LEU A 45 12.61 -3.64 -0.99
N ALA A 46 13.24 -3.27 0.12
CA ALA A 46 14.65 -2.97 0.22
C ALA A 46 15.36 -4.12 0.95
N GLN A 47 16.68 -4.07 1.05
CA GLN A 47 17.43 -5.10 1.77
C GLN A 47 17.05 -5.10 3.26
N GLY A 48 16.33 -6.14 3.70
CA GLY A 48 15.92 -6.30 5.10
C GLY A 48 14.78 -5.39 5.56
N GLU A 49 14.18 -4.60 4.66
CA GLU A 49 13.06 -3.70 4.98
C GLU A 49 11.92 -3.86 3.95
N ALA A 50 10.70 -3.80 4.46
CA ALA A 50 9.49 -3.82 3.66
C ALA A 50 8.60 -2.62 4.03
N LYS A 51 8.20 -1.82 3.04
CA LYS A 51 7.27 -0.70 3.21
C LYS A 51 6.03 -0.92 2.37
N THR A 52 4.85 -0.76 2.97
CA THR A 52 3.57 -0.93 2.29
C THR A 52 2.81 0.38 2.21
N VAL A 53 2.30 0.70 1.04
CA VAL A 53 1.34 1.79 0.83
C VAL A 53 0.00 1.17 0.44
N THR A 54 -1.08 1.58 1.11
CA THR A 54 -2.45 1.18 0.78
C THR A 54 -3.24 2.38 0.30
N SER A 55 -3.99 2.19 -0.78
CA SER A 55 -4.99 3.16 -1.22
C SER A 55 -6.21 3.05 -0.32
N ARG A 56 -6.26 3.86 0.74
CA ARG A 56 -7.53 4.14 1.41
C ARG A 56 -8.33 5.05 0.48
N ASP A 57 -9.42 4.55 -0.08
CA ASP A 57 -10.40 5.41 -0.76
C ASP A 57 -10.87 6.49 0.21
N LYS A 58 -10.43 7.73 -0.01
CA LYS A 58 -10.93 8.92 0.70
C LYS A 58 -12.17 9.50 0.03
N ASN A 59 -13.02 8.69 -0.60
CA ASN A 59 -14.34 9.15 -1.06
C ASN A 59 -15.33 9.20 0.10
N TYR A 60 -14.95 9.96 1.13
CA TYR A 60 -15.87 10.50 2.10
C TYR A 60 -15.89 12.02 1.91
N ARG A 61 -17.10 12.53 1.65
CA ARG A 61 -17.53 13.94 1.55
C ARG A 61 -17.30 14.62 0.20
N VAL A 62 -18.09 14.21 -0.80
CA VAL A 62 -18.67 15.24 -1.70
C VAL A 62 -19.62 16.05 -0.81
N SER A 63 -19.23 17.30 -0.57
CA SER A 63 -20.03 18.32 0.09
C SER A 63 -21.39 18.40 -0.60
N HIS A 64 -22.42 17.92 0.07
CA HIS A 64 -23.78 18.39 -0.19
C HIS A 64 -23.89 19.78 0.45
N GLU A 65 -23.18 20.75 -0.12
CA GLU A 65 -23.53 22.16 0.02
C GLU A 65 -24.55 22.46 -1.08
N ILE A 66 -25.80 22.09 -0.82
CA ILE A 66 -26.95 22.76 -1.43
C ILE A 66 -27.13 23.97 -0.48
N GLY A 67 -26.68 25.17 -0.80
CA GLY A 67 -27.02 25.89 -2.02
C GLY A 67 -28.37 26.60 -1.82
N GLY A 68 -28.35 27.72 -1.07
CA GLY A 68 -29.27 28.85 -1.21
C GLY A 68 -30.73 28.67 -0.78
N ARG A 69 -31.10 29.31 0.33
CA ARG A 69 -32.21 30.28 0.45
C ARG A 69 -32.11 31.02 1.78
#